data_AF-A0A521UC54-F1
#
_entry.id   AF-A0A521UC54-F1
#
_cell.length_a   1.000
_cell.length_b   1.000
_cell.length_c   1.000
_cell.angle_alpha   90.00
_cell.angle_beta   90.00
_cell.angle_gamma   90.00
#
_symmetry.space_group_name_H-M   'P 1'
#
loop_
_entity.id
_entity.type
_entity.pdbx_description
1 polymer ?
#
loop_
_entity_poly.entity_id
_entity_poly.type
_entity_poly.pdbx_seq_one_letter_code
_entity_poly.pdbx_strand_id
1 'polypeptide(L)'
;MKRSGVKSGAGRAPETAAVREVAETTAAVARLAGAPLVLATVVAREGDSWRVRAGGAEALASVDASVDGALLEAARASGARVVLELGEAPLIVGTLQTARALTVGRDGDVDVAARAFTVTATEKVVMRVPGAFVMVSSGEVEVFANRVLTRAREVARTLAAMIKFN
;
A
#
# COMPACT_ATOMS: atom_id res chain seq x y z
N MET A 1 57.41 28.29 31.07
CA MET A 1 56.98 27.05 30.38
C MET A 1 56.18 26.17 31.36
N LYS A 2 54.85 26.14 31.22
CA LYS A 2 53.97 25.13 31.84
C LYS A 2 52.89 24.78 30.81
N ARG A 3 52.82 23.50 30.45
CA ARG A 3 51.83 22.90 29.53
C ARG A 3 50.56 22.53 30.30
N SER A 4 49.50 22.30 29.52
CA SER A 4 48.38 21.36 29.78
C SER A 4 47.03 22.02 30.03
N GLY A 5 46.03 21.61 29.25
CA GLY A 5 44.63 21.91 29.53
C GLY A 5 43.68 21.88 28.33
N VAL A 6 43.77 20.88 27.44
CA VAL A 6 42.67 20.59 26.49
C VAL A 6 41.52 19.97 27.28
N LYS A 7 40.34 20.59 27.27
CA LYS A 7 39.08 19.95 27.66
C LYS A 7 38.12 19.94 26.47
N SER A 8 38.11 18.79 25.80
CA SER A 8 37.07 18.35 24.88
C SER A 8 35.80 18.05 25.68
N GLY A 9 34.71 18.74 25.38
CA GLY A 9 33.37 18.44 25.86
C GLY A 9 32.50 18.00 24.70
N ALA A 10 32.50 16.69 24.41
CA ALA A 10 31.60 16.05 23.47
C ALA A 10 30.21 15.88 24.12
N GLY A 11 29.21 16.61 23.64
CA GLY A 11 27.80 16.41 23.96
C GLY A 11 27.13 15.49 22.94
N ARG A 12 27.11 14.19 23.24
CA ARG A 12 26.27 13.12 22.65
C ARG A 12 25.40 12.64 23.83
N ALA A 13 24.11 12.32 23.80
CA ALA A 13 23.11 12.01 22.78
C ALA A 13 21.70 12.13 23.43
N PRO A 14 20.60 12.35 22.68
CA PRO A 14 19.23 12.13 23.15
C PRO A 14 18.69 10.72 22.81
N GLU A 15 19.57 9.73 22.65
CA GLU A 15 19.24 8.41 22.06
C GLU A 15 18.67 7.40 23.09
N THR A 16 18.77 7.69 24.38
CA THR A 16 18.45 6.71 25.45
C THR A 16 16.98 6.68 25.87
N ALA A 17 16.21 7.73 25.56
CA ALA A 17 14.80 7.81 25.96
C ALA A 17 13.87 7.04 25.01
N ALA A 18 14.08 7.17 23.69
CA ALA A 18 13.26 6.51 22.68
C ALA A 18 13.39 4.98 22.73
N VAL A 19 14.61 4.47 22.98
CA VAL A 19 14.88 3.02 23.07
C VAL A 19 14.16 2.37 24.26
N ARG A 20 14.00 3.10 25.36
CA ARG A 20 13.37 2.59 26.59
C ARG A 20 11.84 2.56 26.49
N GLU A 21 11.25 3.56 25.83
CA GLU A 21 9.81 3.62 25.56
C GLU A 21 9.38 2.50 24.58
N VAL A 22 10.20 2.22 23.57
CA VAL A 22 10.01 1.09 22.64
C VAL A 22 10.07 -0.26 23.39
N ALA A 23 11.04 -0.45 24.29
CA ALA A 23 11.20 -1.70 25.04
C ALA A 23 10.06 -1.97 26.03
N GLU A 24 9.56 -0.95 26.73
CA GLU A 24 8.42 -1.09 27.64
C GLU A 24 7.12 -1.39 26.88
N THR A 25 6.99 -0.88 25.66
CA THR A 25 5.81 -1.09 24.81
C THR A 25 5.81 -2.47 24.15
N THR A 26 6.97 -2.99 23.73
CA THR A 26 7.12 -4.39 23.27
C THR A 26 6.72 -5.38 24.36
N ALA A 27 7.09 -5.12 25.62
CA ALA A 27 6.71 -5.96 26.76
C ALA A 27 5.20 -5.93 27.08
N ALA A 28 4.52 -4.81 26.81
CA ALA A 28 3.07 -4.70 26.99
C ALA A 28 2.29 -5.49 25.93
N VAL A 29 2.76 -5.48 24.68
CA VAL A 29 2.16 -6.25 23.57
C VAL A 29 2.44 -7.76 23.73
N ALA A 30 3.65 -8.14 24.18
CA ALA A 30 4.01 -9.53 24.44
C ALA A 30 3.21 -10.18 25.60
N ARG A 31 2.73 -9.39 26.57
CA ARG A 31 1.88 -9.91 27.67
C ARG A 31 0.45 -10.23 27.26
N LEU A 32 -0.02 -9.74 26.11
CA LEU A 32 -1.43 -9.84 25.72
C LEU A 32 -1.81 -11.14 24.99
N ALA A 33 -0.88 -11.98 24.54
CA ALA A 33 -1.21 -13.27 23.93
C ALA A 33 -0.04 -14.25 23.98
N GLY A 34 -0.27 -15.47 24.51
CA GLY A 34 0.63 -16.61 24.34
C GLY A 34 0.71 -17.15 22.89
N ALA A 35 0.36 -16.32 21.90
CA ALA A 35 0.47 -16.62 20.48
C ALA A 35 1.47 -15.63 19.86
N PRO A 36 2.45 -16.09 19.07
CA PRO A 36 3.51 -15.24 18.52
C PRO A 36 3.01 -14.26 17.45
N LEU A 37 1.72 -14.32 17.09
CA LEU A 37 1.10 -13.49 16.07
C LEU A 37 -0.06 -12.69 16.66
N VAL A 38 -0.07 -11.38 16.41
CA VAL A 38 -1.18 -10.49 16.76
C VAL A 38 -1.62 -9.66 15.57
N LEU A 39 -2.87 -9.20 15.60
CA LEU A 39 -3.38 -8.26 14.60
C LEU A 39 -3.20 -6.83 15.08
N ALA A 40 -2.75 -5.96 14.18
CA ALA A 40 -2.58 -4.54 14.42
C ALA A 40 -3.11 -3.72 13.26
N THR A 41 -3.21 -2.39 13.43
CA THR A 41 -3.47 -1.45 12.33
C THR A 41 -2.26 -0.58 12.09
N VAL A 42 -1.95 -0.28 10.84
CA VAL A 42 -0.88 0.64 10.49
C VAL A 42 -1.33 2.08 10.73
N VAL A 43 -0.57 2.83 11.53
CA VAL A 43 -0.88 4.22 11.90
C VAL A 43 -0.09 5.21 11.05
N ALA A 44 1.23 5.01 10.96
CA ALA A 44 2.13 5.92 10.26
C ALA A 44 3.38 5.19 9.75
N ARG A 45 4.06 5.81 8.78
CA ARG A 45 5.39 5.41 8.33
C ARG A 45 6.45 6.31 8.97
N GLU A 46 7.52 5.72 9.48
CA GLU A 46 8.64 6.39 10.13
C GLU A 46 9.96 5.89 9.53
N GLY A 47 10.42 6.56 8.48
CA GLY A 47 11.58 6.11 7.69
C GLY A 47 11.30 4.75 7.05
N ASP A 48 12.09 3.76 7.46
CA ASP A 48 11.99 2.36 7.00
C ASP A 48 11.14 1.48 7.94
N SER A 49 10.63 2.05 9.04
CA SER A 49 9.77 1.37 10.00
C SER A 49 8.34 1.88 9.93
N TRP A 50 7.42 1.10 10.52
CA TRP A 50 6.01 1.41 10.55
C TRP A 50 5.50 1.45 11.97
N ARG A 51 4.78 2.52 12.31
CA ARG A 51 4.05 2.62 13.56
C ARG A 51 2.76 1.82 13.44
N VAL A 52 2.59 0.84 14.32
CA VAL A 52 1.45 -0.07 14.34
C VAL A 52 0.74 0.01 15.68
N ARG A 53 -0.58 -0.17 15.68
CA ARG A 53 -1.40 -0.17 16.89
C ARG A 53 -2.04 -1.53 17.11
N ALA A 54 -1.75 -2.17 18.23
CA ALA A 54 -2.30 -3.46 18.66
C ALA A 54 -2.88 -3.33 20.07
N GLY A 55 -4.14 -3.72 20.28
CA GLY A 55 -4.76 -3.71 21.61
C GLY A 55 -4.76 -2.35 22.33
N GLY A 56 -4.65 -1.23 21.60
CA GLY A 56 -4.58 0.12 22.15
C GLY A 56 -3.16 0.65 22.41
N ALA A 57 -2.13 -0.19 22.29
CA ALA A 57 -0.73 0.22 22.37
C ALA A 57 -0.14 0.45 20.96
N GLU A 58 0.80 1.39 20.84
CA GLU A 58 1.52 1.67 19.59
C GLU A 58 2.97 1.22 19.69
N ALA A 59 3.49 0.54 18.67
CA ALA A 59 4.89 0.14 18.59
C ALA A 59 5.45 0.45 17.21
N LEU A 60 6.78 0.57 17.13
CA LEU A 60 7.48 0.55 15.85
C LEU A 60 7.75 -0.90 15.46
N ALA A 61 7.40 -1.23 14.21
CA ALA A 61 7.63 -2.53 13.63
C ALA A 61 8.45 -2.40 12.34
N SER A 62 9.41 -3.31 12.17
CA SER A 62 10.06 -3.53 10.88
C SER A 62 9.15 -4.34 9.95
N VAL A 63 9.52 -4.42 8.68
CA VAL A 63 8.75 -5.15 7.66
C VAL A 63 9.56 -6.34 7.20
N ASP A 64 8.95 -7.52 7.14
CA ASP A 64 9.58 -8.69 6.55
C ASP A 64 9.83 -8.46 5.05
N ALA A 65 10.97 -8.93 4.54
CA ALA A 65 11.38 -8.69 3.16
C ALA A 65 10.41 -9.28 2.11
N SER A 66 9.57 -10.26 2.49
CA SER A 66 8.54 -10.83 1.62
C SER A 66 7.28 -9.95 1.50
N VAL A 67 7.12 -8.94 2.35
CA VAL A 67 5.95 -8.05 2.36
C VAL A 67 6.21 -6.84 1.46
N ASP A 68 5.37 -6.67 0.45
CA ASP A 68 5.38 -5.49 -0.39
C ASP A 68 4.93 -4.24 0.41
N GLY A 69 5.79 -3.22 0.45
CA GLY A 69 5.50 -1.95 1.13
C GLY A 69 4.26 -1.22 0.60
N ALA A 70 3.87 -1.44 -0.66
CA ALA A 70 2.64 -0.88 -1.22
C ALA A 70 1.38 -1.42 -0.50
N LEU A 71 1.41 -2.66 -0.02
CA LEU A 71 0.32 -3.25 0.77
C LEU A 71 0.18 -2.56 2.13
N LEU A 72 1.27 -2.08 2.72
CA LEU A 72 1.24 -1.36 3.99
C LEU A 72 0.71 0.06 3.86
N GLU A 73 1.02 0.76 2.77
CA GLU A 73 0.38 2.05 2.46
C GLU A 73 -1.13 1.87 2.24
N ALA A 74 -1.53 0.82 1.51
CA ALA A 74 -2.94 0.50 1.32
C ALA A 74 -3.63 0.14 2.65
N ALA A 75 -2.98 -0.65 3.51
CA ALA A 75 -3.49 -0.99 4.83
C ALA A 75 -3.65 0.25 5.73
N ARG A 76 -2.67 1.17 5.71
CA ARG A 76 -2.74 2.45 6.42
C ARG A 76 -3.91 3.30 5.93
N ALA A 77 -4.09 3.42 4.62
CA ALA A 77 -5.15 4.24 4.02
C ALA A 77 -6.55 3.67 4.28
N SER A 78 -6.69 2.34 4.27
CA SER A 78 -7.98 1.66 4.44
C SER A 78 -8.32 1.32 5.90
N GLY A 79 -7.35 1.43 6.82
CA GLY A 79 -7.49 0.91 8.18
C GLY A 79 -7.49 -0.62 8.25
N ALA A 80 -7.03 -1.31 7.21
CA ALA A 80 -6.94 -2.77 7.22
C ALA A 80 -5.94 -3.24 8.29
N ARG A 81 -6.17 -4.47 8.76
CA ARG A 81 -5.30 -5.08 9.77
C ARG A 81 -4.06 -5.67 9.14
N VAL A 82 -2.96 -5.66 9.88
CA VAL A 82 -1.70 -6.35 9.56
C VAL A 82 -1.44 -7.43 10.59
N VAL A 83 -0.70 -8.45 10.19
CA VAL A 83 -0.22 -9.50 11.07
C VAL A 83 1.16 -9.09 11.57
N LEU A 84 1.30 -9.00 12.89
CA LEU A 84 2.56 -8.77 13.57
C LEU A 84 3.05 -10.06 14.19
N GLU A 85 4.31 -10.40 13.92
CA GLU A 85 5.07 -11.34 14.71
C GLU A 85 5.70 -10.63 15.90
N LEU A 86 5.45 -11.16 17.09
CA LEU A 86 5.96 -10.64 18.36
C LEU A 86 7.22 -11.40 18.76
N GLY A 87 8.37 -10.72 18.64
CA GLY A 87 9.67 -11.18 19.13
C GLY A 87 10.39 -10.08 19.91
N GLU A 88 11.73 -10.11 19.91
CA GLU A 88 12.55 -9.04 20.48
C GLU A 88 12.26 -7.67 19.83
N ALA A 89 11.96 -7.68 18.53
CA ALA A 89 11.45 -6.55 17.77
C ALA A 89 10.17 -6.95 17.03
N PRO A 90 9.11 -6.12 17.03
CA PRO A 90 7.90 -6.40 16.26
C PRO A 90 8.19 -6.42 14.76
N LEU A 91 7.68 -7.43 14.05
CA LEU A 91 7.86 -7.61 12.61
C LEU A 91 6.50 -7.73 11.91
N ILE A 92 6.26 -6.93 10.87
CA ILE A 92 5.08 -7.07 10.01
C ILE A 92 5.35 -8.18 9.00
N VAL A 93 4.60 -9.28 9.09
CA VAL A 93 4.74 -10.47 8.24
C VAL A 93 3.66 -10.58 7.17
N GLY A 94 2.69 -9.65 7.16
CA GLY A 94 1.69 -9.56 6.11
C GLY A 94 0.50 -8.67 6.43
N THR A 95 -0.36 -8.46 5.43
CA THR A 95 -1.62 -7.73 5.58
C THR A 95 -2.81 -8.69 5.62
N LEU A 96 -3.73 -8.50 6.56
CA LEU A 96 -4.98 -9.26 6.61
C LEU A 96 -6.00 -8.62 5.67
N GLN A 97 -6.26 -9.32 4.56
CA GLN A 97 -7.31 -8.93 3.62
C GLN A 97 -8.61 -9.67 3.95
N THR A 98 -9.61 -8.96 4.46
CA THR A 98 -10.93 -9.53 4.81
C THR A 98 -11.98 -9.37 3.72
N ALA A 99 -11.69 -8.58 2.68
CA ALA A 99 -12.54 -8.41 1.50
C ALA A 99 -11.70 -8.46 0.22
N ARG A 100 -12.19 -9.16 -0.80
CA ARG A 100 -11.55 -9.16 -2.12
C ARG A 100 -11.73 -7.78 -2.76
N ALA A 101 -10.69 -7.24 -3.38
CA ALA A 101 -10.80 -6.00 -4.17
C ALA A 101 -11.68 -6.19 -5.41
N LEU A 102 -11.82 -7.43 -5.88
CA LEU A 102 -12.64 -7.88 -7.00
C LEU A 102 -13.31 -9.20 -6.59
N THR A 103 -14.63 -9.31 -6.73
CA THR A 103 -15.30 -10.59 -6.46
C THR A 103 -15.08 -11.48 -7.68
N VAL A 104 -14.33 -12.56 -7.49
CA VAL A 104 -14.19 -13.61 -8.52
C VAL A 104 -15.10 -14.76 -8.12
N GLY A 105 -16.15 -15.01 -8.91
CA GLY A 105 -17.05 -16.14 -8.73
C GLY A 105 -16.38 -17.48 -9.08
N ARG A 106 -17.09 -18.58 -8.80
CA ARG A 106 -16.53 -19.94 -8.96
C ARG A 106 -16.30 -20.32 -10.43
N ASP A 107 -17.01 -19.67 -11.34
CA ASP A 107 -16.90 -19.89 -12.77
C ASP A 107 -15.87 -18.95 -13.43
N GLY A 108 -15.15 -18.16 -12.61
CA GLY A 108 -14.13 -17.21 -13.06
C GLY A 108 -14.68 -15.86 -13.49
N ASP A 109 -15.97 -15.59 -13.25
CA ASP A 109 -16.61 -14.30 -13.41
C ASP A 109 -16.00 -13.28 -12.44
N VAL A 110 -15.73 -12.05 -12.92
CA VAL A 110 -15.24 -10.96 -12.09
C VAL A 110 -16.28 -9.85 -12.04
N ASP A 111 -16.95 -9.72 -10.90
CA ASP A 111 -17.98 -8.70 -10.68
C ASP A 111 -17.45 -7.54 -9.83
N VAL A 112 -17.64 -6.33 -10.34
CA VAL A 112 -17.23 -5.08 -9.68
C VAL A 112 -18.40 -4.11 -9.63
N ALA A 113 -18.92 -3.87 -8.43
CA ALA A 113 -19.88 -2.80 -8.17
C ALA A 113 -19.16 -1.63 -7.50
N ALA A 114 -18.87 -0.57 -8.26
CA ALA A 114 -18.18 0.61 -7.75
C ALA A 114 -18.83 1.90 -8.26
N ARG A 115 -18.79 2.97 -7.45
CA ARG A 115 -19.21 4.31 -7.89
C ARG A 115 -18.30 4.87 -8.99
N ALA A 116 -17.02 4.49 -8.99
CA ALA A 116 -16.05 4.82 -10.02
C ALA A 116 -15.04 3.68 -10.17
N PHE A 117 -14.61 3.41 -11.40
CA PHE A 117 -13.58 2.41 -11.73
C PHE A 117 -12.52 3.07 -12.61
N THR A 118 -11.29 3.19 -12.11
CA THR A 118 -10.18 3.83 -12.81
C THR A 118 -9.05 2.83 -12.99
N VAL A 119 -8.62 2.63 -14.23
CA VAL A 119 -7.46 1.80 -14.57
C VAL A 119 -6.32 2.73 -14.94
N THR A 120 -5.24 2.68 -14.16
CA THR A 120 -3.98 3.36 -14.50
C THR A 120 -2.97 2.30 -14.89
N ALA A 121 -2.45 2.40 -16.11
CA ALA A 121 -1.40 1.52 -16.60
C ALA A 121 -0.25 2.36 -17.15
N THR A 122 0.98 1.94 -16.87
CA THR A 122 2.19 2.66 -17.30
C THR A 122 2.42 2.55 -18.80
N GLU A 123 2.02 1.43 -19.41
CA GLU A 123 2.33 1.13 -20.82
C GLU A 123 1.08 0.90 -21.67
N LYS A 124 0.20 -0.02 -21.24
CA LYS A 124 -0.95 -0.46 -22.03
C LYS A 124 -2.07 -1.06 -21.18
N VAL A 125 -3.31 -0.91 -21.65
CA VAL A 125 -4.49 -1.63 -21.17
C VAL A 125 -5.05 -2.45 -22.32
N VAL A 126 -5.28 -3.75 -22.13
CA VAL A 126 -5.90 -4.63 -23.14
C VAL A 126 -7.09 -5.36 -22.52
N MET A 127 -8.26 -5.16 -23.11
CA MET A 127 -9.48 -5.92 -22.82
C MET A 127 -9.78 -6.83 -24.01
N ARG A 128 -9.78 -8.15 -23.80
CA ARG A 128 -9.94 -9.12 -24.90
C ARG A 128 -10.99 -10.17 -24.58
N VAL A 129 -11.69 -10.61 -25.62
CA VAL A 129 -12.52 -11.81 -25.66
C VAL A 129 -12.14 -12.61 -26.93
N PRO A 130 -12.55 -13.88 -27.07
CA PRO A 130 -12.34 -14.60 -28.32
C PRO A 130 -12.91 -13.82 -29.51
N GLY A 131 -12.05 -13.42 -30.45
CA GLY A 131 -12.43 -12.70 -31.67
C GLY A 131 -12.62 -11.19 -31.57
N ALA A 132 -12.37 -10.56 -30.41
CA ALA A 132 -12.44 -9.10 -30.28
C ALA A 132 -11.52 -8.56 -29.18
N PHE A 133 -11.02 -7.34 -29.34
CA PHE A 133 -10.28 -6.63 -28.30
C PHE A 133 -10.44 -5.11 -28.38
N VAL A 134 -10.20 -4.47 -27.23
CA VAL A 134 -9.96 -3.04 -27.09
C VAL A 134 -8.60 -2.88 -26.43
N MET A 135 -7.72 -2.10 -27.04
CA MET A 135 -6.40 -1.78 -26.52
C MET A 135 -6.25 -0.27 -26.40
N VAL A 136 -5.73 0.18 -25.27
CA VAL A 136 -5.37 1.58 -25.02
C VAL A 136 -3.88 1.63 -24.74
N SER A 137 -3.16 2.42 -25.52
CA SER A 137 -1.73 2.69 -25.39
C SER A 137 -1.50 4.21 -25.34
N SER A 138 -0.24 4.63 -25.27
CA SER A 138 0.11 6.06 -25.23
C SER A 138 -0.38 6.78 -26.50
N GLY A 139 -1.46 7.55 -26.37
CA GLY A 139 -2.02 8.36 -27.46
C GLY A 139 -2.93 7.62 -28.42
N GLU A 140 -3.14 6.31 -28.27
CA GLU A 140 -3.89 5.50 -29.24
C GLU A 140 -4.91 4.59 -28.56
N VAL A 141 -6.02 4.38 -29.27
CA VAL A 141 -7.05 3.40 -28.92
C VAL A 141 -7.29 2.52 -30.13
N GLU A 142 -6.98 1.23 -30.01
CA GLU A 142 -7.23 0.23 -31.05
C GLU A 142 -8.46 -0.62 -30.68
N VAL A 143 -9.35 -0.81 -31.65
CA VAL A 143 -10.55 -1.63 -31.49
C VAL A 143 -10.61 -2.62 -32.64
N PHE A 144 -10.62 -3.91 -32.33
CA PHE A 144 -10.79 -4.98 -33.29
C PHE A 144 -12.03 -5.80 -32.95
N ALA A 145 -12.96 -5.90 -33.89
CA ALA A 145 -14.15 -6.75 -33.80
C ALA A 145 -14.78 -6.93 -35.19
N ASN A 146 -15.56 -8.00 -35.38
CA ASN A 146 -16.35 -8.21 -36.60
C ASN A 146 -17.40 -7.10 -36.83
N ARG A 147 -17.83 -6.43 -35.76
CA ARG A 147 -18.79 -5.32 -35.80
C ARG A 147 -18.51 -4.37 -34.65
N VAL A 148 -18.32 -3.10 -34.95
CA VAL A 148 -18.21 -2.02 -33.96
C VAL A 148 -19.49 -1.20 -33.99
N LEU A 149 -20.16 -1.06 -32.85
CA LEU A 149 -21.33 -0.21 -32.69
C LEU A 149 -20.93 1.05 -31.94
N THR A 150 -20.97 2.19 -32.62
CA THR A 150 -20.72 3.50 -32.02
C THR A 150 -21.99 4.35 -32.02
N ARG A 151 -22.15 5.21 -31.00
CA ARG A 151 -23.26 6.16 -30.97
C ARG A 151 -22.86 7.41 -31.76
N ALA A 152 -23.64 7.76 -32.79
CA ALA A 152 -23.35 8.89 -33.68
C ALA A 152 -23.12 10.22 -32.93
N ARG A 153 -23.86 10.47 -31.85
CA ARG A 153 -23.70 11.68 -31.02
C ARG A 153 -22.32 11.80 -30.37
N GLU A 154 -21.76 10.69 -29.93
CA GLU A 154 -20.43 10.68 -29.30
C GLU A 154 -19.32 10.83 -30.34
N VAL A 155 -19.46 10.17 -31.50
CA VAL A 155 -18.53 10.33 -32.62
C VAL A 155 -18.49 11.78 -33.10
N ALA A 156 -19.66 12.40 -33.29
CA ALA A 156 -19.75 13.80 -33.70
C ALA A 156 -19.12 14.76 -32.67
N ARG A 157 -19.30 14.47 -31.36
CA ARG A 157 -18.69 15.27 -30.29
C ARG A 157 -17.17 15.18 -30.33
N THR A 158 -16.62 13.97 -30.47
CA THR A 158 -15.17 13.75 -30.55
C THR A 158 -14.58 14.42 -31.79
N LEU A 159 -15.20 14.26 -32.96
CA LEU A 159 -14.76 14.90 -34.20
C LEU A 159 -14.80 16.43 -34.10
N ALA A 160 -15.88 17.00 -33.54
CA ALA A 160 -15.99 18.44 -33.35
C ALA A 160 -14.92 19.00 -32.38
N ALA A 161 -14.56 18.24 -31.34
CA ALA A 161 -13.45 18.60 -30.45
C ALA A 161 -12.12 18.61 -31.22
N MET A 162 -11.85 17.59 -32.05
CA MET A 162 -10.63 17.53 -32.86
C MET A 162 -10.52 18.68 -33.87
N ILE A 163 -11.64 19.07 -34.50
CA ILE A 163 -11.67 20.19 -35.46
C ILE A 163 -11.44 21.54 -34.75
N LYS A 164 -11.89 21.70 -33.51
CA LYS A 164 -11.71 22.96 -32.75
C LYS A 164 -10.29 23.19 -32.22
N PHE A 165 -9.42 22.18 -32.25
CA PHE A 165 -8.03 22.28 -31.81
C PHE A 165 -7.02 22.43 -32.97
N ASN A 166 -7.49 22.40 -34.22
CA ASN A 166 -6.74 22.78 -35.42
C ASN A 166 -7.20 24.14 -35.94
#